data_AF-A0A6J3EFV3-F1
#
_entry.id   AF-A0A6J3EFV3-F1
#
_cell.length_a   1.000
_cell.length_b   1.000
_cell.length_c   1.000
_cell.angle_alpha   90.00
_cell.angle_beta   90.00
_cell.angle_gamma   90.00
#
_symmetry.space_group_name_H-M   'P 1'
#
loop_
_entity.id
_entity.type
_entity.pdbx_description
1 polymer ?
#
loop_
_entity_poly.entity_id
_entity_poly.type
_entity_poly.pdbx_seq_one_letter_code
_entity_poly.pdbx_strand_id
1 'polypeptide(L)'
;MAAVSVFGGVRLLTIGDANGELQRHQEQQPLRLEVRTGPDSAALALYGHEDVCVFKCSVSRETECSRVGKQSFIVTLGCNSVLVQFATPNDFCSFYNILKNCRGHNTERSVFSERTEESSAVQYFQFYGYLSQQQNMMQDYVRTGTYQRAILQNHSDFKDKIVLDVGCGSGILSFFAAQAGARKIYAVEASTMAQHAEVLVKSNNLTERIVVIPGKVEEVSLPEQVDVIISEPMGYMLFNERMLESYLHAKKYLKPSGNMFPTIGDVHLAPFTDEQLYMEQFTKANFWYQPSFHGVDLSALRGAAVDEYFRQPVVDTFDIRILMAKSVKYTVNFLEAKEGDLHRIEIPFKFHMLHSGLVHGLAFWFDVAFIGSIMTVWLSTAPTEPLTHWYQVRCLFQSPLFAKAGDTLSGTCLLIANKRQSYDISIVAQVDQTGSKSSNLLDLKNPFFRYTGTTPSPPPGSHYTSPSENMWNTGSSYNMSSGMAVAGMPAAYDLSSVIAGGSNVGHNNLIPLAANTGIVNHTHSRMGSIMSTGIVQGSSGGQSGGGSSAHYPLNSQFTMGGPPISMASPMSITTNTMHYGS
;
A
#
# COMPACT_ATOMS: atom_id res chain seq x y z
N MET A 1 -46.05 -19.46 -10.83
CA MET A 1 -46.81 -18.37 -10.16
C MET A 1 -45.79 -17.40 -9.56
N ALA A 2 -45.87 -16.10 -9.87
CA ALA A 2 -44.99 -15.11 -9.26
C ALA A 2 -45.25 -15.03 -7.74
N ALA A 3 -44.19 -15.02 -6.93
CA ALA A 3 -44.33 -14.85 -5.49
C ALA A 3 -44.75 -13.40 -5.19
N VAL A 4 -45.79 -13.24 -4.37
CA VAL A 4 -46.26 -11.92 -3.92
C VAL A 4 -45.97 -11.81 -2.43
N SER A 5 -45.13 -10.84 -2.06
CA SER A 5 -44.83 -10.52 -0.66
C SER A 5 -45.58 -9.25 -0.26
N VAL A 6 -46.12 -9.23 0.97
CA VAL A 6 -46.98 -8.14 1.44
C VAL A 6 -46.41 -7.57 2.75
N PHE A 7 -46.28 -6.25 2.81
CA PHE A 7 -45.81 -5.52 3.99
C PHE A 7 -46.87 -4.50 4.42
N GLY A 8 -47.27 -4.55 5.69
CA GLY A 8 -48.25 -3.62 6.27
C GLY A 8 -47.58 -2.45 6.98
N GLY A 9 -48.29 -1.33 7.15
CA GLY A 9 -47.81 -0.20 7.94
C GLY A 9 -46.72 0.63 7.25
N VAL A 10 -46.56 0.49 5.94
CA VAL A 10 -45.56 1.21 5.15
C VAL A 10 -46.00 2.66 4.97
N ARG A 11 -45.07 3.61 5.05
CA ARG A 11 -45.32 5.03 4.81
C ARG A 11 -44.61 5.49 3.54
N LEU A 12 -45.27 6.31 2.76
CA LEU A 12 -44.72 6.91 1.55
C LEU A 12 -44.42 8.38 1.80
N LEU A 13 -43.19 8.78 1.47
CA LEU A 13 -42.79 10.19 1.43
C LEU A 13 -42.30 10.51 0.02
N THR A 14 -42.98 11.44 -0.64
CA THR A 14 -42.54 11.96 -1.95
C THR A 14 -41.59 13.13 -1.72
N ILE A 15 -40.47 13.08 -2.43
CA ILE A 15 -39.42 14.09 -2.44
C ILE A 15 -39.35 14.60 -3.89
N GLY A 16 -39.99 15.74 -4.14
CA GLY A 16 -39.97 16.42 -5.43
C GLY A 16 -39.08 17.65 -5.39
N ASP A 17 -38.49 17.98 -6.54
CA ASP A 17 -37.82 19.27 -6.76
C ASP A 17 -38.75 20.14 -7.63
N ALA A 18 -39.39 21.12 -7.00
CA ALA A 18 -40.16 22.15 -7.68
C ALA A 18 -39.57 23.50 -7.30
N ASN A 19 -38.92 24.17 -8.25
CA ASN A 19 -38.27 25.47 -8.08
C ASN A 19 -37.05 25.50 -7.12
N GLY A 20 -36.32 24.38 -6.95
CA GLY A 20 -35.10 24.34 -6.12
C GLY A 20 -35.37 24.21 -4.62
N GLU A 21 -36.61 23.94 -4.21
CA GLU A 21 -36.98 23.63 -2.83
C GLU A 21 -37.50 22.19 -2.70
N LEU A 22 -36.95 21.47 -1.71
CA LEU A 22 -37.36 20.12 -1.34
C LEU A 22 -38.77 20.13 -0.71
N GLN A 23 -39.80 19.80 -1.50
CA GLN A 23 -41.15 19.61 -0.96
C GLN A 23 -41.32 18.18 -0.44
N ARG A 24 -41.71 18.05 0.84
CA ARG A 24 -42.02 16.77 1.49
C ARG A 24 -43.52 16.61 1.59
N HIS A 25 -44.10 15.73 0.78
CA HIS A 25 -45.48 15.28 0.95
C HIS A 25 -45.49 13.96 1.71
N GLN A 26 -46.06 13.97 2.92
CA GLN A 26 -46.22 12.79 3.75
C GLN A 26 -47.65 12.29 3.63
N GLU A 27 -47.85 11.09 3.09
CA GLU A 27 -49.10 10.38 3.33
C GLU A 27 -49.07 9.85 4.76
N GLN A 28 -49.90 10.44 5.62
CA GLN A 28 -49.90 10.15 7.06
C GLN A 28 -50.53 8.80 7.41
N GLN A 29 -51.19 8.13 6.45
CA GLN A 29 -51.86 6.86 6.69
C GLN A 29 -50.96 5.66 6.37
N PRO A 30 -51.01 4.59 7.19
CA PRO A 30 -50.28 3.36 6.92
C PRO A 30 -50.81 2.68 5.64
N LEU A 31 -49.91 2.38 4.71
CA LEU A 31 -50.19 1.72 3.44
C LEU A 31 -49.81 0.23 3.49
N ARG A 32 -50.41 -0.53 2.58
CA ARG A 32 -50.04 -1.93 2.31
C ARG A 32 -49.18 -1.98 1.04
N LEU A 33 -47.93 -2.42 1.17
CA LEU A 33 -47.01 -2.65 0.04
C LEU A 33 -47.12 -4.09 -0.44
N GLU A 34 -47.43 -4.29 -1.71
CA GLU A 34 -47.28 -5.56 -2.41
C GLU A 34 -46.03 -5.52 -3.30
N VAL A 35 -45.21 -6.54 -3.19
CA VAL A 35 -44.03 -6.76 -4.03
C VAL A 35 -44.26 -8.00 -4.86
N ARG A 36 -44.31 -7.83 -6.18
CA ARG A 36 -44.42 -8.95 -7.13
C ARG A 36 -43.08 -9.15 -7.81
N THR A 37 -42.49 -10.32 -7.61
CA THR A 37 -41.18 -10.65 -8.15
C THR A 37 -41.29 -11.21 -9.56
N GLY A 38 -40.54 -10.62 -10.50
CA GLY A 38 -40.30 -11.13 -11.85
C GLY A 38 -38.85 -11.60 -12.02
N PRO A 39 -38.48 -12.12 -13.21
CA PRO A 39 -37.13 -12.61 -13.49
C PRO A 39 -36.04 -11.53 -13.33
N ASP A 40 -36.29 -10.31 -13.80
CA ASP A 40 -35.31 -9.21 -13.86
C ASP A 40 -35.79 -7.91 -13.21
N SER A 41 -36.97 -7.92 -12.59
CA SER A 41 -37.54 -6.75 -11.93
C SER A 41 -38.52 -7.12 -10.83
N ALA A 42 -38.72 -6.19 -9.89
CA ALA A 42 -39.74 -6.29 -8.86
C ALA A 42 -40.76 -5.15 -9.04
N ALA A 43 -42.03 -5.50 -9.20
CA ALA A 43 -43.11 -4.53 -9.22
C ALA A 43 -43.54 -4.22 -7.80
N LEU A 44 -43.44 -2.94 -7.41
CA LEU A 44 -43.88 -2.40 -6.13
C LEU A 44 -45.24 -1.73 -6.33
N ALA A 45 -46.23 -2.09 -5.52
CA ALA A 45 -47.54 -1.44 -5.51
C ALA A 45 -47.98 -1.14 -4.06
N LEU A 46 -48.28 0.11 -3.75
CA LEU A 46 -48.79 0.56 -2.45
C LEU A 46 -50.29 0.80 -2.55
N TYR A 47 -51.03 0.30 -1.55
CA TYR A 47 -52.49 0.40 -1.47
C TYR A 47 -52.93 1.09 -0.17
N GLY A 48 -53.96 1.93 -0.28
CA GLY A 48 -54.61 2.62 0.83
C GLY A 48 -55.77 1.84 1.47
N HIS A 49 -56.58 2.52 2.30
CA HIS A 49 -57.63 1.93 3.16
C HIS A 49 -58.83 1.31 2.41
N GLU A 50 -58.91 1.43 1.09
CA GLU A 50 -59.96 0.86 0.22
C GLU A 50 -59.41 0.03 -0.95
N ASP A 51 -58.20 -0.54 -0.80
CA ASP A 51 -57.47 -1.23 -1.90
C ASP A 51 -57.22 -0.35 -3.15
N VAL A 52 -57.31 0.98 -2.99
CA VAL A 52 -56.93 1.94 -4.03
C VAL A 52 -55.40 1.97 -4.12
N CYS A 53 -54.86 1.74 -5.31
CA CYS A 53 -53.42 1.81 -5.56
C CYS A 53 -52.96 3.28 -5.58
N VAL A 54 -52.09 3.63 -4.64
CA VAL A 54 -51.62 4.99 -4.40
C VAL A 54 -50.28 5.26 -5.10
N PHE A 55 -49.44 4.24 -5.20
CA PHE A 55 -48.16 4.32 -5.90
C PHE A 55 -47.81 2.97 -6.49
N LYS A 56 -47.24 2.99 -7.71
CA LYS A 56 -46.75 1.80 -8.38
C LYS A 56 -45.48 2.12 -9.15
N CYS A 57 -44.45 1.30 -8.97
CA CYS A 57 -43.24 1.39 -9.77
C CYS A 57 -42.66 0.01 -10.04
N SER A 58 -41.79 -0.08 -11.05
CA SER A 58 -40.95 -1.27 -11.27
C SER A 58 -39.53 -0.94 -10.86
N VAL A 59 -38.89 -1.83 -10.11
CA VAL A 59 -37.48 -1.71 -9.72
C VAL A 59 -36.70 -2.79 -10.45
N SER A 60 -35.82 -2.37 -11.36
CA SER A 60 -34.90 -3.22 -12.12
C SER A 60 -33.43 -2.95 -11.73
N ARG A 61 -32.49 -3.57 -12.44
CA ARG A 61 -31.05 -3.33 -12.26
C ARG A 61 -30.67 -1.86 -12.51
N GLU A 62 -31.29 -1.23 -13.49
CA GLU A 62 -31.07 0.15 -13.95
C GLU A 62 -31.78 1.20 -13.10
N THR A 63 -32.67 0.78 -12.19
CA THR A 63 -33.40 1.72 -11.34
C THR A 63 -32.51 2.28 -10.23
N GLU A 64 -32.36 3.60 -10.20
CA GLU A 64 -31.65 4.32 -9.14
C GLU A 64 -32.41 4.19 -7.82
N CYS A 65 -31.87 3.42 -6.89
CA CYS A 65 -32.47 3.21 -5.59
C CYS A 65 -31.40 2.92 -4.53
N SER A 66 -31.70 3.25 -3.27
CA SER A 66 -30.75 3.05 -2.17
C SER A 66 -31.44 2.81 -0.83
N ARG A 67 -30.72 2.17 0.07
CA ARG A 67 -31.11 2.05 1.47
C ARG A 67 -30.89 3.38 2.18
N VAL A 68 -31.89 3.82 2.93
CA VAL A 68 -31.81 5.02 3.78
C VAL A 68 -32.03 4.62 5.23
N GLY A 69 -30.98 4.67 6.05
CA GLY A 69 -31.05 4.27 7.46
C GLY A 69 -31.36 2.78 7.67
N LYS A 70 -32.06 2.46 8.77
CA LYS A 70 -32.35 1.06 9.18
C LYS A 70 -33.70 0.52 8.71
N GLN A 71 -34.58 1.36 8.17
CA GLN A 71 -35.99 1.02 7.93
C GLN A 71 -36.59 1.75 6.71
N SER A 72 -35.77 2.32 5.84
CA SER A 72 -36.27 3.09 4.69
C SER A 72 -35.49 2.80 3.41
N PHE A 73 -36.18 2.97 2.29
CA PHE A 73 -35.68 2.70 0.96
C PHE A 73 -36.10 3.83 0.03
N ILE A 74 -35.15 4.41 -0.70
CA ILE A 74 -35.43 5.48 -1.67
C ILE A 74 -35.35 4.92 -3.08
N VAL A 75 -36.31 5.31 -3.92
CA VAL A 75 -36.36 5.00 -5.35
C VAL A 75 -36.50 6.30 -6.12
N THR A 76 -35.62 6.53 -7.09
CA THR A 76 -35.68 7.69 -7.98
C THR A 76 -36.26 7.25 -9.33
N LEU A 77 -37.31 7.94 -9.74
CA LEU A 77 -38.05 7.70 -10.99
C LEU A 77 -38.06 9.00 -11.80
N GLY A 78 -37.10 9.14 -12.71
CA GLY A 78 -36.91 10.38 -13.47
C GLY A 78 -36.45 11.53 -12.56
N CYS A 79 -37.24 12.60 -12.46
CA CYS A 79 -36.96 13.77 -11.62
C CYS A 79 -37.58 13.71 -10.21
N ASN A 80 -38.25 12.61 -9.86
CA ASN A 80 -38.92 12.46 -8.56
C ASN A 80 -38.28 11.32 -7.76
N SER A 81 -37.99 11.56 -6.48
CA SER A 81 -37.55 10.53 -5.56
C SER A 81 -38.64 10.21 -4.56
N VAL A 82 -38.83 8.93 -4.27
CA VAL A 82 -39.85 8.44 -3.36
C VAL A 82 -39.17 7.61 -2.29
N LEU A 83 -39.42 7.98 -1.03
CA LEU A 83 -38.91 7.29 0.15
C LEU A 83 -40.01 6.43 0.75
N VAL A 84 -39.76 5.13 0.78
CA VAL A 84 -40.62 4.09 1.38
C VAL A 84 -40.08 3.76 2.77
N GLN A 85 -40.86 4.01 3.81
CA GLN A 85 -40.49 3.72 5.20
C GLN A 85 -41.31 2.54 5.72
N PHE A 86 -40.63 1.52 6.27
CA PHE A 86 -41.24 0.30 6.80
C PHE A 86 -41.59 0.47 8.28
N ALA A 87 -42.62 -0.24 8.73
CA ALA A 87 -43.07 -0.24 10.12
C ALA A 87 -42.01 -0.83 11.07
N THR A 88 -41.28 -1.85 10.61
CA THR A 88 -40.21 -2.50 11.40
C THR A 88 -38.92 -2.68 10.60
N PRO A 89 -37.74 -2.71 11.26
CA PRO A 89 -36.47 -3.05 10.59
C PRO A 89 -36.46 -4.46 9.98
N ASN A 90 -37.20 -5.41 10.56
CA ASN A 90 -37.29 -6.78 10.05
C ASN A 90 -38.05 -6.85 8.72
N ASP A 91 -39.13 -6.08 8.59
CA ASP A 91 -39.87 -5.95 7.33
C ASP A 91 -39.01 -5.31 6.25
N PHE A 92 -38.26 -4.26 6.61
CA PHE A 92 -37.29 -3.63 5.71
C PHE A 92 -36.22 -4.64 5.26
N CYS A 93 -35.62 -5.40 6.17
CA CYS A 93 -34.62 -6.42 5.82
C CYS A 93 -35.19 -7.48 4.86
N SER A 94 -36.41 -7.94 5.12
CA SER A 94 -37.10 -8.93 4.28
C SER A 94 -37.38 -8.38 2.88
N PHE A 95 -37.91 -7.16 2.80
CA PHE A 95 -38.11 -6.43 1.56
C PHE A 95 -36.81 -6.22 0.78
N TYR A 96 -35.77 -5.77 1.46
CA TYR A 96 -34.47 -5.48 0.85
C TYR A 96 -33.83 -6.76 0.29
N ASN A 97 -33.97 -7.90 0.98
CA ASN A 97 -33.52 -9.19 0.47
C ASN A 97 -34.29 -9.63 -0.77
N ILE A 98 -35.60 -9.38 -0.83
CA ILE A 98 -36.42 -9.68 -2.04
C ILE A 98 -35.94 -8.83 -3.22
N LEU A 99 -35.75 -7.52 -3.03
CA LEU A 99 -35.22 -6.65 -4.08
C LEU A 99 -33.81 -7.04 -4.51
N LYS A 100 -32.95 -7.44 -3.55
CA LYS A 100 -31.60 -7.94 -3.83
C LYS A 100 -31.68 -9.13 -4.79
N ASN A 101 -32.55 -10.10 -4.49
CA ASN A 101 -32.73 -11.29 -5.33
C ASN A 101 -33.27 -10.96 -6.74
N CYS A 102 -34.20 -10.02 -6.87
CA CYS A 102 -34.80 -9.64 -8.16
C CYS A 102 -33.95 -8.73 -9.04
N ARG A 103 -33.03 -7.94 -8.45
CA ARG A 103 -32.07 -7.12 -9.22
C ARG A 103 -30.87 -7.93 -9.73
N GLY A 104 -30.96 -9.26 -9.72
CA GLY A 104 -29.89 -10.13 -10.19
C GLY A 104 -28.75 -10.35 -9.18
N HIS A 105 -28.94 -10.12 -7.87
CA HIS A 105 -27.98 -10.61 -6.87
C HIS A 105 -28.13 -12.11 -6.56
N ASN A 106 -28.73 -12.89 -7.45
CA ASN A 106 -28.27 -14.26 -7.68
C ASN A 106 -27.04 -14.21 -8.61
N THR A 107 -26.02 -13.45 -8.24
CA THR A 107 -24.68 -13.81 -8.68
C THR A 107 -24.46 -15.20 -8.11
N GLU A 108 -24.32 -16.21 -8.97
CA GLU A 108 -23.45 -17.34 -8.64
C GLU A 108 -22.26 -16.71 -7.93
N ARG A 109 -22.07 -17.04 -6.65
CA ARG A 109 -21.04 -16.38 -5.87
C ARG A 109 -19.72 -16.74 -6.53
N SER A 110 -19.14 -15.78 -7.26
CA SER A 110 -17.84 -15.97 -7.87
C SER A 110 -16.82 -16.22 -6.77
N VAL A 111 -15.77 -16.97 -7.08
CA VAL A 111 -14.69 -17.25 -6.12
C VAL A 111 -14.16 -15.96 -5.49
N PHE A 112 -14.10 -14.86 -6.26
CA PHE A 112 -13.77 -13.53 -5.76
C PHE A 112 -14.75 -13.02 -4.70
N SER A 113 -16.06 -13.11 -4.94
CA SER A 113 -17.10 -12.62 -4.03
C SER A 113 -17.18 -13.42 -2.72
N GLU A 114 -16.78 -14.69 -2.72
CA GLU A 114 -16.77 -15.51 -1.52
C GLU A 114 -15.59 -15.19 -0.60
N ARG A 115 -14.43 -14.87 -1.20
CA ARG A 115 -13.18 -14.60 -0.46
C ARG A 115 -12.96 -13.14 -0.07
N THR A 116 -13.77 -12.21 -0.58
CA THR A 116 -13.57 -10.77 -0.45
C THR A 116 -14.81 -10.05 0.10
N GLU A 117 -14.62 -9.21 1.11
CA GLU A 117 -15.67 -8.31 1.60
C GLU A 117 -16.02 -7.24 0.55
N GLU A 118 -17.31 -6.99 0.37
CA GLU A 118 -17.82 -6.06 -0.65
C GLU A 118 -17.27 -4.64 -0.49
N SER A 119 -17.18 -4.14 0.75
CA SER A 119 -16.60 -2.82 1.05
C SER A 119 -15.13 -2.72 0.63
N SER A 120 -14.34 -3.77 0.90
CA SER A 120 -12.94 -3.85 0.48
C SER A 120 -12.84 -3.87 -1.05
N ALA A 121 -13.62 -4.72 -1.72
CA ALA A 121 -13.61 -4.83 -3.17
C ALA A 121 -13.96 -3.51 -3.87
N VAL A 122 -14.99 -2.81 -3.39
CA VAL A 122 -15.41 -1.53 -3.98
C VAL A 122 -14.31 -0.49 -3.84
N GLN A 123 -13.71 -0.33 -2.64
CA GLN A 123 -12.62 0.60 -2.41
C GLN A 123 -11.40 0.26 -3.28
N TYR A 124 -11.07 -1.03 -3.41
CA TYR A 124 -9.97 -1.53 -4.22
C TYR A 124 -10.15 -1.15 -5.71
N PHE A 125 -11.29 -1.48 -6.32
CA PHE A 125 -11.52 -1.17 -7.73
C PHE A 125 -11.69 0.33 -7.98
N GLN A 126 -12.22 1.09 -7.02
CA GLN A 126 -12.24 2.56 -7.10
C GLN A 126 -10.82 3.14 -7.12
N PHE A 127 -9.93 2.64 -6.26
CA PHE A 127 -8.53 3.06 -6.24
C PHE A 127 -7.84 2.84 -7.60
N TYR A 128 -8.00 1.67 -8.19
CA TYR A 128 -7.43 1.35 -9.51
C TYR A 128 -8.13 2.03 -10.70
N GLY A 129 -9.33 2.57 -10.50
CA GLY A 129 -10.06 3.37 -11.48
C GLY A 129 -9.50 4.78 -11.70
N TYR A 130 -8.58 5.26 -10.85
CA TYR A 130 -7.95 6.57 -11.02
C TYR A 130 -6.75 6.52 -11.96
N LEU A 131 -6.72 7.40 -12.97
CA LEU A 131 -5.58 7.54 -13.89
C LEU A 131 -4.27 7.89 -13.19
N SER A 132 -4.33 8.66 -12.09
CA SER A 132 -3.14 9.00 -11.30
C SER A 132 -2.48 7.77 -10.69
N GLN A 133 -3.24 6.75 -10.28
CA GLN A 133 -2.67 5.51 -9.75
C GLN A 133 -2.05 4.67 -10.86
N GLN A 134 -2.69 4.60 -12.03
CA GLN A 134 -2.09 3.97 -13.21
C GLN A 134 -0.79 4.68 -13.62
N GLN A 135 -0.77 6.01 -13.56
CA GLN A 135 0.44 6.80 -13.84
C GLN A 135 1.57 6.48 -12.84
N ASN A 136 1.28 6.42 -11.53
CA ASN A 136 2.28 6.07 -10.52
C ASN A 136 2.95 4.72 -10.84
N MET A 137 2.15 3.74 -11.26
CA MET A 137 2.64 2.42 -11.66
C MET A 137 3.45 2.45 -12.96
N MET A 138 3.02 3.23 -13.96
CA MET A 138 3.69 3.34 -15.26
C MET A 138 4.98 4.18 -15.22
N GLN A 139 5.08 5.13 -14.29
CA GLN A 139 6.28 5.95 -14.08
C GLN A 139 7.39 5.22 -13.33
N ASP A 140 7.08 4.10 -12.66
CA ASP A 140 8.08 3.16 -12.19
C ASP A 140 8.74 2.47 -13.40
N TYR A 141 9.86 3.06 -13.84
CA TYR A 141 10.59 2.60 -15.01
C TYR A 141 11.22 1.22 -14.80
N VAL A 142 11.65 0.89 -13.58
CA VAL A 142 12.20 -0.43 -13.26
C VAL A 142 11.11 -1.47 -13.48
N ARG A 143 9.90 -1.21 -12.99
CA ARG A 143 8.73 -2.05 -13.25
C ARG A 143 8.41 -2.13 -14.74
N THR A 144 8.00 -1.03 -15.35
CA THR A 144 7.41 -1.05 -16.70
C THR A 144 8.43 -1.44 -17.75
N GLY A 145 9.67 -0.96 -17.63
CA GLY A 145 10.76 -1.31 -18.53
C GLY A 145 11.17 -2.79 -18.43
N THR A 146 11.14 -3.38 -17.23
CA THR A 146 11.49 -4.81 -17.07
C THR A 146 10.43 -5.72 -17.66
N TYR A 147 9.15 -5.41 -17.48
CA TYR A 147 8.05 -6.11 -18.16
C TYR A 147 8.17 -6.04 -19.69
N GLN A 148 8.41 -4.84 -20.23
CA GLN A 148 8.59 -4.68 -21.66
C GLN A 148 9.78 -5.50 -22.18
N ARG A 149 10.94 -5.45 -21.50
CA ARG A 149 12.11 -6.27 -21.88
C ARG A 149 11.80 -7.75 -21.82
N ALA A 150 11.17 -8.23 -20.74
CA ALA A 150 10.82 -9.64 -20.58
C ALA A 150 9.96 -10.15 -21.74
N ILE A 151 8.93 -9.38 -22.14
CA ILE A 151 8.01 -9.72 -23.22
C ILE A 151 8.70 -9.65 -24.59
N LEU A 152 9.43 -8.56 -24.88
CA LEU A 152 10.06 -8.36 -26.20
C LEU A 152 11.26 -9.28 -26.43
N GLN A 153 12.07 -9.54 -25.40
CA GLN A 153 13.23 -10.45 -25.53
C GLN A 153 12.81 -11.91 -25.65
N ASN A 154 11.63 -12.26 -25.14
CA ASN A 154 10.99 -13.56 -25.31
C ASN A 154 9.89 -13.52 -26.38
N HIS A 155 10.05 -12.72 -27.44
CA HIS A 155 9.01 -12.55 -28.46
C HIS A 155 8.50 -13.86 -29.09
N SER A 156 9.29 -14.95 -29.09
CA SER A 156 8.83 -16.27 -29.56
C SER A 156 7.67 -16.84 -28.75
N ASP A 157 7.55 -16.47 -27.48
CA ASP A 157 6.45 -16.87 -26.59
C ASP A 157 5.18 -16.05 -26.83
N PHE A 158 5.27 -14.98 -27.61
CA PHE A 158 4.14 -14.07 -27.89
C PHE A 158 3.77 -14.06 -29.37
N LYS A 159 4.72 -14.19 -30.29
CA LYS A 159 4.48 -14.08 -31.73
C LYS A 159 3.45 -15.11 -32.20
N ASP A 160 2.39 -14.61 -32.83
CA ASP A 160 1.24 -15.37 -33.34
C ASP A 160 0.47 -16.16 -32.26
N LYS A 161 0.69 -15.84 -30.98
CA LYS A 161 0.02 -16.47 -29.82
C LYS A 161 -1.22 -15.72 -29.36
N ILE A 162 -2.05 -16.41 -28.59
CA ILE A 162 -3.20 -15.83 -27.88
C ILE A 162 -2.75 -15.52 -26.45
N VAL A 163 -3.00 -14.30 -25.98
CA VAL A 163 -2.55 -13.81 -24.67
C VAL A 163 -3.75 -13.40 -23.82
N LEU A 164 -3.70 -13.66 -22.52
CA LEU A 164 -4.61 -13.09 -21.52
C LEU A 164 -3.83 -12.13 -20.62
N ASP A 165 -4.28 -10.89 -20.52
CA ASP A 165 -3.77 -9.88 -19.60
C ASP A 165 -4.76 -9.71 -18.44
N VAL A 166 -4.36 -10.13 -17.24
CA VAL A 166 -5.24 -10.18 -16.04
C VAL A 166 -5.04 -8.94 -15.19
N GLY A 167 -6.10 -8.14 -15.04
CA GLY A 167 -6.03 -6.84 -14.37
C GLY A 167 -5.22 -5.85 -15.21
N CYS A 168 -5.64 -5.67 -16.47
CA CYS A 168 -4.81 -4.98 -17.45
C CYS A 168 -4.61 -3.48 -17.15
N GLY A 169 -5.41 -2.88 -16.25
CA GLY A 169 -5.33 -1.46 -15.92
C GLY A 169 -5.50 -0.60 -17.17
N SER A 170 -4.48 0.21 -17.47
CA SER A 170 -4.43 1.01 -18.71
C SER A 170 -4.24 0.19 -20.00
N GLY A 171 -3.93 -1.10 -19.89
CA GLY A 171 -3.63 -2.01 -21.00
C GLY A 171 -2.14 -2.05 -21.40
N ILE A 172 -1.24 -1.43 -20.64
CA ILE A 172 0.18 -1.28 -21.00
C ILE A 172 0.88 -2.60 -21.35
N LEU A 173 0.61 -3.68 -20.60
CA LEU A 173 1.19 -5.00 -20.86
C LEU A 173 0.62 -5.65 -22.13
N SER A 174 -0.67 -5.48 -22.39
CA SER A 174 -1.31 -5.86 -23.65
C SER A 174 -0.65 -5.18 -24.86
N PHE A 175 -0.26 -3.90 -24.76
CA PHE A 175 0.49 -3.22 -25.81
C PHE A 175 1.88 -3.83 -26.02
N PHE A 176 2.59 -4.23 -24.97
CA PHE A 176 3.88 -4.93 -25.10
C PHE A 176 3.72 -6.30 -25.76
N ALA A 177 2.68 -7.06 -25.41
CA ALA A 177 2.36 -8.32 -26.08
C ALA A 177 2.04 -8.10 -27.58
N ALA A 178 1.33 -7.03 -27.91
CA ALA A 178 1.08 -6.65 -29.30
C ALA A 178 2.37 -6.27 -30.04
N GLN A 179 3.31 -5.55 -29.40
CA GLN A 179 4.63 -5.24 -29.95
C GLN A 179 5.45 -6.51 -30.21
N ALA A 180 5.36 -7.52 -29.34
CA ALA A 180 6.01 -8.81 -29.50
C ALA A 180 5.35 -9.73 -30.57
N GLY A 181 4.26 -9.26 -31.21
CA GLY A 181 3.62 -9.97 -32.31
C GLY A 181 2.46 -10.90 -31.93
N ALA A 182 1.85 -10.75 -30.75
CA ALA A 182 0.70 -11.57 -30.35
C ALA A 182 -0.51 -11.46 -31.30
N ARG A 183 -1.07 -12.60 -31.71
CA ARG A 183 -2.18 -12.65 -32.66
C ARG A 183 -3.44 -12.01 -32.09
N LYS A 184 -3.76 -12.34 -30.84
CA LYS A 184 -4.95 -11.87 -30.12
C LYS A 184 -4.60 -11.72 -28.64
N ILE A 185 -5.06 -10.65 -28.01
CA ILE A 185 -4.88 -10.36 -26.59
C ILE A 185 -6.26 -10.07 -25.98
N TYR A 186 -6.63 -10.82 -24.94
CA TYR A 186 -7.80 -10.56 -24.11
C TYR A 186 -7.34 -9.80 -22.87
N ALA A 187 -7.76 -8.54 -22.74
CA ALA A 187 -7.34 -7.66 -21.66
C ALA A 187 -8.50 -7.49 -20.66
N VAL A 188 -8.43 -8.20 -19.53
CA VAL A 188 -9.50 -8.23 -18.52
C VAL A 188 -9.21 -7.20 -17.44
N GLU A 189 -10.18 -6.32 -17.18
CA GLU A 189 -10.06 -5.28 -16.15
C GLU A 189 -11.40 -5.06 -15.44
N ALA A 190 -11.39 -5.11 -14.11
CA ALA A 190 -12.61 -5.08 -13.30
C ALA A 190 -13.04 -3.66 -12.90
N SER A 191 -12.10 -2.71 -12.84
CA SER A 191 -12.39 -1.30 -12.55
C SER A 191 -12.91 -0.55 -13.77
N THR A 192 -13.31 0.70 -13.56
CA THR A 192 -13.67 1.62 -14.65
C THR A 192 -12.51 1.95 -15.59
N MET A 193 -11.27 1.59 -15.23
CA MET A 193 -10.09 1.78 -16.08
C MET A 193 -10.19 1.02 -17.42
N ALA A 194 -10.99 -0.05 -17.49
CA ALA A 194 -11.29 -0.76 -18.72
C ALA A 194 -11.78 0.18 -19.85
N GLN A 195 -12.54 1.22 -19.50
CA GLN A 195 -13.01 2.21 -20.48
C GLN A 195 -11.86 3.03 -21.07
N HIS A 196 -10.86 3.38 -20.24
CA HIS A 196 -9.67 4.10 -20.70
C HIS A 196 -8.74 3.19 -21.51
N ALA A 197 -8.59 1.92 -21.13
CA ALA A 197 -7.86 0.93 -21.91
C ALA A 197 -8.47 0.79 -23.32
N GLU A 198 -9.79 0.71 -23.43
CA GLU A 198 -10.50 0.64 -24.71
C GLU A 198 -10.26 1.89 -25.59
N VAL A 199 -10.20 3.09 -24.99
CA VAL A 199 -9.82 4.33 -25.70
C VAL A 199 -8.38 4.26 -26.22
N LEU A 200 -7.44 3.73 -25.43
CA LEU A 200 -6.05 3.56 -25.84
C LEU A 200 -5.92 2.52 -26.96
N VAL A 201 -6.66 1.41 -26.90
CA VAL A 201 -6.66 0.38 -27.96
C VAL A 201 -7.14 0.97 -29.29
N LYS A 202 -8.22 1.74 -29.27
CA LYS A 202 -8.76 2.43 -30.46
C LYS A 202 -7.78 3.44 -31.04
N SER A 203 -7.25 4.33 -30.20
CA SER A 203 -6.32 5.39 -30.65
C SER A 203 -5.00 4.84 -31.19
N ASN A 204 -4.58 3.65 -30.75
CA ASN A 204 -3.38 2.97 -31.25
C ASN A 204 -3.67 1.99 -32.40
N ASN A 205 -4.89 1.97 -32.96
CA ASN A 205 -5.28 1.13 -34.09
C ASN A 205 -5.06 -0.38 -33.85
N LEU A 206 -5.32 -0.86 -32.63
CA LEU A 206 -5.11 -2.26 -32.23
C LEU A 206 -6.41 -3.03 -31.93
N THR A 207 -7.57 -2.51 -32.34
CA THR A 207 -8.89 -3.10 -32.09
C THR A 207 -9.04 -4.54 -32.61
N GLU A 208 -8.35 -4.88 -33.70
CA GLU A 208 -8.37 -6.25 -34.26
C GLU A 208 -7.58 -7.26 -33.40
N ARG A 209 -6.62 -6.77 -32.60
CA ARG A 209 -5.68 -7.60 -31.84
C ARG A 209 -5.97 -7.60 -30.35
N ILE A 210 -6.33 -6.46 -29.76
CA ILE A 210 -6.61 -6.33 -28.31
C ILE A 210 -8.12 -6.20 -28.12
N VAL A 211 -8.69 -7.08 -27.29
CA VAL A 211 -10.10 -7.05 -26.89
C VAL A 211 -10.16 -6.78 -25.40
N VAL A 212 -10.66 -5.59 -25.03
CA VAL A 212 -10.86 -5.24 -23.62
C VAL A 212 -12.16 -5.86 -23.11
N ILE A 213 -12.08 -6.58 -22.00
CA ILE A 213 -13.22 -7.27 -21.38
C ILE A 213 -13.42 -6.72 -19.98
N PRO A 214 -14.43 -5.86 -19.76
CA PRO A 214 -14.72 -5.32 -18.44
C PRO A 214 -15.30 -6.40 -17.52
N GLY A 215 -14.67 -6.61 -16.37
CA GLY A 215 -15.13 -7.56 -15.34
C GLY A 215 -13.99 -8.25 -14.60
N LYS A 216 -14.35 -9.06 -13.61
CA LYS A 216 -13.40 -9.87 -12.85
C LYS A 216 -13.08 -11.14 -13.61
N VAL A 217 -11.83 -11.59 -13.59
CA VAL A 217 -11.39 -12.81 -14.31
C VAL A 217 -12.11 -14.07 -13.83
N GLU A 218 -12.60 -14.07 -12.58
CA GLU A 218 -13.42 -15.12 -12.00
C GLU A 218 -14.84 -15.19 -12.61
N GLU A 219 -15.35 -14.09 -13.17
CA GLU A 219 -16.75 -13.89 -13.59
C GLU A 219 -16.93 -13.79 -15.12
N VAL A 220 -15.90 -13.33 -15.85
CA VAL A 220 -15.96 -13.20 -17.30
C VAL A 220 -15.85 -14.56 -18.00
N SER A 221 -16.11 -14.57 -19.32
CA SER A 221 -15.90 -15.75 -20.18
C SER A 221 -15.02 -15.36 -21.37
N LEU A 222 -14.05 -16.20 -21.70
CA LEU A 222 -13.22 -16.04 -22.89
C LEU A 222 -13.67 -17.01 -23.98
N PRO A 223 -13.59 -16.62 -25.27
CA PRO A 223 -14.05 -17.46 -26.37
C PRO A 223 -13.11 -18.62 -26.72
N GLU A 224 -11.85 -18.60 -26.27
CA GLU A 224 -10.84 -19.62 -26.55
C GLU A 224 -9.77 -19.68 -25.44
N GLN A 225 -9.04 -20.81 -25.34
CA GLN A 225 -7.89 -20.95 -24.43
C GLN A 225 -6.68 -20.14 -24.93
N VAL A 226 -5.86 -19.64 -24.01
CA VAL A 226 -4.70 -18.79 -24.28
C VAL A 226 -3.37 -19.54 -24.17
N ASP A 227 -2.36 -19.10 -24.90
CA ASP A 227 -1.00 -19.66 -24.86
C ASP A 227 -0.18 -19.08 -23.70
N VAL A 228 -0.38 -17.81 -23.36
CA VAL A 228 0.35 -17.12 -22.28
C VAL A 228 -0.58 -16.24 -21.46
N ILE A 229 -0.44 -16.28 -20.13
CA ILE A 229 -1.08 -15.31 -19.23
C ILE A 229 -0.03 -14.32 -18.75
N ILE A 230 -0.29 -13.03 -18.93
CA ILE A 230 0.50 -11.93 -18.39
C ILE A 230 -0.29 -11.21 -17.29
N SER A 231 0.40 -10.73 -16.27
CA SER A 231 -0.18 -9.88 -15.24
C SER A 231 0.91 -9.16 -14.45
N GLU A 232 0.52 -8.11 -13.74
CA GLU A 232 1.27 -7.54 -12.63
C GLU A 232 0.43 -7.69 -11.36
N PRO A 233 0.48 -8.86 -10.68
CA PRO A 233 -0.33 -9.15 -9.51
C PRO A 233 0.40 -8.92 -8.18
N MET A 234 1.58 -8.27 -8.18
CA MET A 234 2.44 -8.21 -7.00
C MET A 234 2.06 -7.03 -6.11
N GLY A 235 1.69 -7.31 -4.86
CA GLY A 235 1.54 -6.29 -3.83
C GLY A 235 2.77 -6.18 -2.93
N TYR A 236 2.66 -5.41 -1.85
CA TYR A 236 3.64 -5.44 -0.75
C TYR A 236 3.88 -6.87 -0.26
N MET A 237 5.14 -7.21 0.05
CA MET A 237 5.57 -8.57 0.40
C MET A 237 5.12 -9.63 -0.62
N LEU A 238 5.04 -9.28 -1.91
CA LEU A 238 4.51 -10.08 -3.03
C LEU A 238 2.99 -10.37 -2.96
N PHE A 239 2.48 -10.71 -1.77
CA PHE A 239 1.15 -11.30 -1.61
C PHE A 239 0.02 -10.31 -1.30
N ASN A 240 0.32 -9.10 -0.81
CA ASN A 240 -0.73 -8.12 -0.48
C ASN A 240 -1.68 -7.90 -1.66
N GLU A 241 -2.92 -7.48 -1.38
CA GLU A 241 -4.01 -7.31 -2.35
C GLU A 241 -4.65 -8.62 -2.85
N ARG A 242 -4.01 -9.77 -2.58
CA ARG A 242 -4.51 -11.11 -2.94
C ARG A 242 -4.83 -11.23 -4.45
N MET A 243 -4.15 -10.45 -5.29
CA MET A 243 -4.32 -10.46 -6.74
C MET A 243 -3.68 -11.70 -7.39
N LEU A 244 -2.65 -12.28 -6.74
CA LEU A 244 -2.07 -13.57 -7.15
C LEU A 244 -3.10 -14.70 -7.20
N GLU A 245 -4.15 -14.67 -6.38
CA GLU A 245 -5.24 -15.65 -6.45
C GLU A 245 -6.02 -15.52 -7.77
N SER A 246 -6.35 -14.29 -8.20
CA SER A 246 -6.96 -14.04 -9.51
C SER A 246 -6.04 -14.44 -10.66
N TYR A 247 -4.73 -14.23 -10.51
CA TYR A 247 -3.73 -14.66 -11.47
C TYR A 247 -3.66 -16.18 -11.63
N LEU A 248 -3.66 -16.92 -10.51
CA LEU A 248 -3.72 -18.38 -10.52
C LEU A 248 -5.07 -18.90 -11.03
N HIS A 249 -6.18 -18.23 -10.70
CA HIS A 249 -7.52 -18.55 -11.20
C HIS A 249 -7.60 -18.50 -12.73
N ALA A 250 -6.94 -17.51 -13.32
CA ALA A 250 -6.90 -17.32 -14.76
C ALA A 250 -6.30 -18.53 -15.51
N LYS A 251 -5.55 -19.42 -14.85
CA LYS A 251 -5.04 -20.67 -15.44
C LYS A 251 -6.14 -21.58 -15.98
N LYS A 252 -7.40 -21.42 -15.57
CA LYS A 252 -8.53 -22.10 -16.21
C LYS A 252 -8.60 -21.84 -17.73
N TYR A 253 -8.11 -20.69 -18.19
CA TYR A 253 -8.01 -20.32 -19.60
C TYR A 253 -6.68 -20.70 -20.25
N LEU A 254 -5.68 -21.13 -19.48
CA LEU A 254 -4.36 -21.48 -20.01
C LEU A 254 -4.41 -22.84 -20.71
N LYS A 255 -3.74 -22.95 -21.86
CA LYS A 255 -3.50 -24.26 -22.49
C LYS A 255 -2.59 -25.12 -21.59
N PRO A 256 -2.64 -26.47 -21.69
CA PRO A 256 -1.79 -27.34 -20.88
C PRO A 256 -0.28 -27.08 -21.00
N SER A 257 0.18 -26.61 -22.15
CA SER A 257 1.58 -26.21 -22.42
C SER A 257 1.78 -24.69 -22.42
N GLY A 258 0.83 -23.94 -21.85
CA GLY A 258 0.90 -22.49 -21.80
C GLY A 258 1.88 -21.99 -20.74
N ASN A 259 2.27 -20.72 -20.85
CA ASN A 259 3.21 -20.09 -19.93
C ASN A 259 2.58 -18.94 -19.12
N MET A 260 3.25 -18.52 -18.06
CA MET A 260 2.84 -17.45 -17.16
C MET A 260 3.97 -16.45 -16.97
N PHE A 261 3.67 -15.16 -17.18
CA PHE A 261 4.59 -14.04 -17.00
C PHE A 261 4.01 -13.07 -15.96
N PRO A 262 4.57 -12.99 -14.73
CA PRO A 262 5.74 -13.73 -14.23
C PRO A 262 5.47 -15.23 -14.00
N THR A 263 6.53 -16.04 -14.00
CA THR A 263 6.46 -17.51 -13.89
C THR A 263 6.64 -17.98 -12.44
N ILE A 264 7.57 -17.35 -11.72
CA ILE A 264 7.84 -17.62 -10.30
C ILE A 264 7.96 -16.32 -9.53
N GLY A 265 7.67 -16.37 -8.24
CA GLY A 265 7.93 -15.29 -7.29
C GLY A 265 8.73 -15.80 -6.10
N ASP A 266 9.84 -15.13 -5.80
CA ASP A 266 10.73 -15.41 -4.68
C ASP A 266 10.51 -14.34 -3.61
N VAL A 267 10.04 -14.73 -2.42
CA VAL A 267 10.02 -13.85 -1.25
C VAL A 267 11.27 -14.10 -0.43
N HIS A 268 11.96 -13.01 -0.12
CA HIS A 268 13.14 -13.01 0.72
C HIS A 268 12.80 -12.43 2.09
N LEU A 269 13.38 -13.01 3.13
CA LEU A 269 13.33 -12.47 4.48
C LEU A 269 14.70 -12.49 5.13
N ALA A 270 15.05 -11.45 5.89
CA ALA A 270 16.31 -11.36 6.63
C ALA A 270 16.13 -10.62 7.96
N PRO A 271 16.83 -11.01 9.05
CA PRO A 271 16.80 -10.29 10.30
C PRO A 271 17.55 -8.96 10.17
N PHE A 272 17.01 -7.90 10.78
CA PHE A 272 17.63 -6.58 10.76
C PHE A 272 17.78 -5.97 12.15
N THR A 273 18.69 -5.00 12.25
CA THR A 273 18.83 -4.12 13.42
C THR A 273 18.55 -2.66 13.05
N ASP A 274 17.54 -2.05 13.66
CA ASP A 274 17.24 -0.62 13.51
C ASP A 274 16.58 -0.10 14.80
N GLU A 275 17.43 0.37 15.70
CA GLU A 275 17.03 0.93 17.00
C GLU A 275 16.14 2.18 16.82
N GLN A 276 16.45 3.01 15.82
CA GLN A 276 15.71 4.25 15.59
C GLN A 276 14.27 3.95 15.18
N LEU A 277 14.07 3.00 14.26
CA LEU A 277 12.72 2.57 13.85
C LEU A 277 11.95 1.97 15.04
N TYR A 278 12.61 1.16 15.85
CA TYR A 278 11.98 0.53 17.01
C TYR A 278 11.54 1.57 18.05
N MET A 279 12.41 2.52 18.39
CA MET A 279 12.13 3.60 19.34
C MET A 279 11.11 4.63 18.82
N GLU A 280 10.99 4.79 17.50
CA GLU A 280 9.94 5.62 16.89
C GLU A 280 8.54 5.14 17.28
N GLN A 281 8.32 3.82 17.37
CA GLN A 281 7.01 3.25 17.74
C GLN A 281 6.64 3.60 19.19
N PHE A 282 7.59 3.48 20.12
CA PHE A 282 7.39 3.89 21.50
C PHE A 282 7.18 5.40 21.63
N THR A 283 7.90 6.20 20.83
CA THR A 283 7.77 7.66 20.84
C THR A 283 6.36 8.08 20.43
N LYS A 284 5.79 7.47 19.37
CA LYS A 284 4.40 7.69 18.96
C LYS A 284 3.42 7.23 20.03
N ALA A 285 3.60 6.02 20.57
CA ALA A 285 2.73 5.48 21.62
C ALA A 285 2.75 6.31 22.92
N ASN A 286 3.87 6.94 23.24
CA ASN A 286 4.02 7.79 24.43
C ASN A 286 3.17 9.07 24.37
N PHE A 287 2.59 9.44 23.21
CA PHE A 287 1.52 10.43 23.15
C PHE A 287 0.37 10.08 24.12
N TRP A 288 0.01 8.80 24.19
CA TRP A 288 -1.05 8.31 25.07
C TRP A 288 -0.62 8.23 26.53
N TYR A 289 0.68 8.31 26.83
CA TYR A 289 1.19 8.25 28.20
C TYR A 289 1.20 9.62 28.88
N GLN A 290 0.08 10.34 28.76
CA GLN A 290 -0.10 11.67 29.32
C GLN A 290 -1.20 11.60 30.40
N PRO A 291 -0.86 11.92 31.67
CA PRO A 291 -1.83 11.85 32.77
C PRO A 291 -2.84 13.01 32.77
N SER A 292 -2.68 14.01 31.89
CA SER A 292 -3.55 15.19 31.84
C SER A 292 -3.55 15.85 30.45
N PHE A 293 -3.86 15.09 29.40
CA PHE A 293 -4.11 15.65 28.07
C PHE A 293 -5.43 16.42 28.07
N HIS A 294 -5.36 17.76 28.05
CA HIS A 294 -6.53 18.64 28.23
C HIS A 294 -7.39 18.28 29.46
N GLY A 295 -6.76 17.84 30.56
CA GLY A 295 -7.43 17.44 31.80
C GLY A 295 -7.94 16.00 31.84
N VAL A 296 -7.61 15.17 30.85
CA VAL A 296 -7.97 13.75 30.78
C VAL A 296 -6.73 12.87 30.83
N ASP A 297 -6.74 11.81 31.64
CA ASP A 297 -5.68 10.80 31.67
C ASP A 297 -5.85 9.79 30.53
N LEU A 298 -4.89 9.76 29.60
CA LEU A 298 -4.88 8.85 28.46
C LEU A 298 -4.06 7.57 28.71
N SER A 299 -3.31 7.51 29.82
CA SER A 299 -2.23 6.53 30.04
C SER A 299 -2.70 5.08 30.00
N ALA A 300 -3.95 4.81 30.34
CA ALA A 300 -4.58 3.50 30.26
C ALA A 300 -4.57 2.90 28.83
N LEU A 301 -4.51 3.74 27.78
CA LEU A 301 -4.50 3.30 26.38
C LEU A 301 -3.10 3.14 25.80
N ARG A 302 -2.03 3.46 26.55
CA ARG A 302 -0.64 3.35 26.05
C ARG A 302 -0.32 1.93 25.56
N GLY A 303 -0.72 0.89 26.30
CA GLY A 303 -0.47 -0.50 25.93
C GLY A 303 -1.12 -0.87 24.60
N ALA A 304 -2.40 -0.50 24.42
CA ALA A 304 -3.13 -0.72 23.17
C ALA A 304 -2.49 0.06 22.00
N ALA A 305 -2.02 1.28 22.23
CA ALA A 305 -1.33 2.06 21.21
C ALA A 305 0.00 1.43 20.79
N VAL A 306 0.82 0.94 21.74
CA VAL A 306 2.04 0.19 21.44
C VAL A 306 1.69 -1.03 20.57
N ASP A 307 0.72 -1.84 20.99
CA ASP A 307 0.30 -3.02 20.21
C ASP A 307 -0.15 -2.64 18.79
N GLU A 308 -0.90 -1.55 18.63
CA GLU A 308 -1.36 -1.07 17.33
C GLU A 308 -0.19 -0.64 16.43
N TYR A 309 0.76 0.16 16.92
CA TYR A 309 1.92 0.60 16.13
C TYR A 309 2.81 -0.58 15.73
N PHE A 310 3.05 -1.53 16.63
CA PHE A 310 3.84 -2.72 16.33
C PHE A 310 3.13 -3.70 15.38
N ARG A 311 1.81 -3.61 15.22
CA ARG A 311 1.03 -4.39 14.24
C ARG A 311 1.13 -3.87 12.82
N GLN A 312 1.70 -2.68 12.59
CA GLN A 312 1.83 -2.09 11.26
C GLN A 312 3.15 -2.53 10.60
N PRO A 313 3.12 -3.24 9.46
CA PRO A 313 4.30 -3.42 8.64
C PRO A 313 4.79 -2.07 8.13
N VAL A 314 6.10 -1.83 8.19
CA VAL A 314 6.71 -0.55 7.79
C VAL A 314 7.15 -0.65 6.34
N VAL A 315 6.63 0.23 5.48
CA VAL A 315 6.98 0.32 4.06
C VAL A 315 7.94 1.49 3.87
N ASP A 316 9.20 1.15 3.63
CA ASP A 316 10.28 2.08 3.27
C ASP A 316 11.48 1.33 2.68
N THR A 317 12.59 2.03 2.48
CA THR A 317 13.86 1.43 2.09
C THR A 317 14.91 1.66 3.16
N PHE A 318 15.97 0.85 3.16
CA PHE A 318 16.99 0.84 4.21
C PHE A 318 18.37 0.49 3.65
N ASP A 319 19.42 0.85 4.39
CA ASP A 319 20.79 0.47 4.04
C ASP A 319 21.01 -1.02 4.32
N ILE A 320 21.52 -1.77 3.34
CA ILE A 320 21.70 -3.23 3.45
C ILE A 320 22.58 -3.66 4.64
N ARG A 321 23.42 -2.77 5.18
CA ARG A 321 24.28 -3.05 6.34
C ARG A 321 23.50 -3.28 7.63
N ILE A 322 22.22 -2.90 7.68
CA ILE A 322 21.36 -3.24 8.83
C ILE A 322 21.00 -4.73 8.89
N LEU A 323 21.17 -5.47 7.77
CA LEU A 323 20.86 -6.90 7.72
C LEU A 323 21.91 -7.70 8.49
N MET A 324 21.44 -8.56 9.39
CA MET A 324 22.29 -9.30 10.33
C MET A 324 22.62 -10.72 9.87
N ALA A 325 21.96 -11.22 8.82
CA ALA A 325 22.20 -12.53 8.22
C ALA A 325 21.86 -12.52 6.73
N LYS A 326 22.29 -13.55 5.99
CA LYS A 326 21.84 -13.79 4.62
C LYS A 326 20.33 -14.08 4.61
N SER A 327 19.64 -13.63 3.56
CA SER A 327 18.20 -13.87 3.43
C SER A 327 17.87 -15.35 3.25
N VAL A 328 16.76 -15.77 3.83
CA VAL A 328 16.07 -17.02 3.46
C VAL A 328 15.10 -16.71 2.33
N LYS A 329 14.93 -17.67 1.41
CA LYS A 329 14.10 -17.53 0.22
C LYS A 329 12.94 -18.52 0.25
N TYR A 330 11.75 -18.07 -0.11
CA TYR A 330 10.56 -18.87 -0.32
C TYR A 330 10.02 -18.64 -1.73
N THR A 331 9.89 -19.71 -2.53
CA THR A 331 9.52 -19.62 -3.94
C THR A 331 8.09 -20.12 -4.15
N VAL A 332 7.28 -19.32 -4.85
CA VAL A 332 6.00 -19.75 -5.41
C VAL A 332 6.16 -19.91 -6.91
N ASN A 333 5.91 -21.12 -7.42
CA ASN A 333 5.85 -21.38 -8.85
C ASN A 333 4.41 -21.19 -9.34
N PHE A 334 4.14 -20.13 -10.10
CA PHE A 334 2.77 -19.78 -10.50
C PHE A 334 2.19 -20.77 -11.52
N LEU A 335 3.03 -21.46 -12.30
CA LEU A 335 2.56 -22.52 -13.20
C LEU A 335 1.95 -23.70 -12.42
N GLU A 336 2.51 -24.03 -11.26
CA GLU A 336 2.13 -25.21 -10.48
C GLU A 336 1.15 -24.90 -9.33
N ALA A 337 1.30 -23.74 -8.69
CA ALA A 337 0.53 -23.35 -7.52
C ALA A 337 -0.98 -23.22 -7.79
N LYS A 338 -1.81 -23.54 -6.82
CA LYS A 338 -3.27 -23.38 -6.85
C LYS A 338 -3.68 -22.18 -6.01
N GLU A 339 -4.85 -21.61 -6.28
CA GLU A 339 -5.41 -20.51 -5.48
C GLU A 339 -5.40 -20.80 -3.98
N GLY A 340 -5.82 -22.02 -3.59
CA GLY A 340 -5.87 -22.43 -2.19
C GLY A 340 -4.51 -22.49 -1.49
N ASP A 341 -3.41 -22.62 -2.24
CA ASP A 341 -2.05 -22.65 -1.67
C ASP A 341 -1.67 -21.28 -1.09
N LEU A 342 -2.27 -20.21 -1.61
CA LEU A 342 -2.02 -18.83 -1.15
C LEU A 342 -2.88 -18.43 0.05
N HIS A 343 -3.84 -19.25 0.50
CA HIS A 343 -4.68 -18.92 1.65
C HIS A 343 -3.92 -19.02 2.99
N ARG A 344 -2.94 -19.92 3.06
CA ARG A 344 -2.08 -20.13 4.23
C ARG A 344 -0.66 -20.43 3.78
N ILE A 345 0.21 -19.43 3.87
CA ILE A 345 1.60 -19.51 3.42
C ILE A 345 2.50 -19.62 4.65
N GLU A 346 3.22 -20.73 4.77
CA GLU A 346 4.13 -20.99 5.88
C GLU A 346 5.58 -20.97 5.40
N ILE A 347 6.35 -20.02 5.93
CA ILE A 347 7.76 -19.79 5.57
C ILE A 347 8.62 -20.09 6.79
N PRO A 348 9.13 -21.33 6.95
CA PRO A 348 10.11 -21.63 7.97
C PRO A 348 11.44 -20.96 7.62
N PHE A 349 12.14 -20.45 8.64
CA PHE A 349 13.44 -19.84 8.46
C PHE A 349 14.44 -20.29 9.52
N LYS A 350 15.70 -20.29 9.12
CA LYS A 350 16.85 -20.51 10.00
C LYS A 350 18.00 -19.64 9.51
N PHE A 351 18.27 -18.56 10.23
CA PHE A 351 19.33 -17.61 9.92
C PHE A 351 20.59 -17.94 10.70
N HIS A 352 21.73 -17.95 10.02
CA HIS A 352 23.04 -17.96 10.65
C HIS A 352 23.52 -16.52 10.79
N MET A 353 23.62 -16.04 12.03
CA MET A 353 23.90 -14.64 12.32
C MET A 353 25.34 -14.28 11.94
N LEU A 354 25.49 -13.25 11.11
CA LEU A 354 26.80 -12.73 10.68
C LEU A 354 27.31 -11.63 11.61
N HIS A 355 26.39 -10.93 12.28
CA HIS A 355 26.67 -9.82 13.17
C HIS A 355 26.05 -10.05 14.55
N SER A 356 26.73 -9.57 15.60
CA SER A 356 26.18 -9.55 16.96
C SER A 356 25.35 -8.28 17.18
N GLY A 357 24.22 -8.37 17.86
CA GLY A 357 23.39 -7.21 18.19
C GLY A 357 21.95 -7.57 18.52
N LEU A 358 21.11 -6.53 18.65
CA LEU A 358 19.67 -6.67 18.80
C LEU A 358 19.00 -6.84 17.42
N VAL A 359 18.32 -7.96 17.24
CA VAL A 359 17.43 -8.22 16.12
C VAL A 359 16.08 -7.56 16.42
N HIS A 360 15.76 -6.51 15.67
CA HIS A 360 14.55 -5.72 15.86
C HIS A 360 13.36 -6.27 15.09
N GLY A 361 13.58 -7.11 14.08
CA GLY A 361 12.51 -7.65 13.24
C GLY A 361 13.03 -8.41 12.03
N LEU A 362 12.12 -8.68 11.09
CA LEU A 362 12.41 -9.25 9.77
C LEU A 362 12.09 -8.25 8.67
N ALA A 363 13.02 -8.09 7.74
CA ALA A 363 12.85 -7.33 6.51
C ALA A 363 12.47 -8.27 5.38
N PHE A 364 11.60 -7.82 4.49
CA PHE A 364 11.03 -8.57 3.38
C PHE A 364 11.16 -7.79 2.08
N TRP A 365 11.48 -8.52 1.02
CA TRP A 365 11.43 -8.07 -0.37
C TRP A 365 11.09 -9.26 -1.26
N PHE A 366 10.84 -9.01 -2.53
CA PHE A 366 10.55 -10.08 -3.48
C PHE A 366 11.19 -9.86 -4.84
N ASP A 367 11.41 -10.96 -5.53
CA ASP A 367 11.81 -10.98 -6.93
C ASP A 367 10.78 -11.79 -7.71
N VAL A 368 10.53 -11.45 -8.97
CA VAL A 368 9.75 -12.28 -9.88
C VAL A 368 10.56 -12.56 -11.13
N ALA A 369 10.47 -13.79 -11.63
CA ALA A 369 11.16 -14.20 -12.85
C ALA A 369 10.17 -14.48 -13.97
N PHE A 370 10.46 -13.93 -15.14
CA PHE A 370 9.79 -14.23 -16.40
C PHE A 370 10.61 -15.28 -17.12
N ILE A 371 10.25 -16.56 -16.97
CA ILE A 371 10.98 -17.69 -17.55
C ILE A 371 10.41 -17.94 -18.96
N GLY A 372 11.00 -17.27 -19.95
CA GLY A 372 10.64 -17.47 -21.36
C GLY A 372 11.50 -18.53 -22.05
N SER A 373 11.10 -18.89 -23.27
CA SER A 373 11.80 -19.88 -24.09
C SER A 373 13.18 -19.41 -24.55
N ILE A 374 13.41 -18.10 -24.63
CA ILE A 374 14.70 -17.52 -25.06
C ILE A 374 15.57 -17.23 -23.84
N MET A 375 15.02 -16.56 -22.82
CA MET A 375 15.76 -16.19 -21.61
C MET A 375 14.86 -15.95 -20.40
N THR A 376 15.46 -16.06 -19.22
CA THR A 376 14.85 -15.62 -17.97
C THR A 376 15.19 -14.16 -17.68
N VAL A 377 14.17 -13.33 -17.45
CA VAL A 377 14.34 -11.93 -17.01
C VAL A 377 13.83 -11.79 -15.58
N TRP A 378 14.52 -11.03 -14.74
CA TRP A 378 14.15 -10.81 -13.34
C TRP A 378 13.73 -9.36 -13.11
N LEU A 379 12.63 -9.19 -12.37
CA LEU A 379 12.28 -7.94 -11.70
C LEU A 379 12.52 -8.15 -10.21
N SER A 380 13.40 -7.34 -9.63
CA SER A 380 13.78 -7.43 -8.22
C SER A 380 13.36 -6.17 -7.46
N THR A 381 12.92 -6.38 -6.22
CA THR A 381 12.66 -5.30 -5.24
C THR A 381 13.65 -5.33 -4.09
N ALA A 382 14.77 -6.05 -4.25
CA ALA A 382 15.79 -6.17 -3.23
C ALA A 382 16.37 -4.80 -2.83
N PRO A 383 16.77 -4.59 -1.56
CA PRO A 383 17.38 -3.34 -1.10
C PRO A 383 18.77 -3.09 -1.71
N THR A 384 19.31 -4.04 -2.47
CA THR A 384 20.54 -3.90 -3.28
C THR A 384 20.29 -3.32 -4.67
N GLU A 385 19.04 -3.29 -5.12
CA GLU A 385 18.62 -2.87 -6.46
C GLU A 385 18.04 -1.45 -6.44
N PRO A 386 17.91 -0.80 -7.62
CA PRO A 386 17.23 0.47 -7.73
C PRO A 386 15.82 0.43 -7.14
N LEU A 387 15.44 1.51 -6.45
CA LEU A 387 14.18 1.57 -5.73
C LEU A 387 12.98 1.49 -6.68
N THR A 388 11.99 0.70 -6.27
CA THR A 388 10.68 0.57 -6.94
C THR A 388 9.58 1.12 -6.04
N HIS A 389 8.38 1.30 -6.57
CA HIS A 389 7.23 1.78 -5.78
C HIS A 389 6.77 0.78 -4.69
N TRP A 390 7.21 -0.49 -4.76
CA TRP A 390 6.95 -1.48 -3.72
C TRP A 390 7.81 -1.28 -2.47
N TYR A 391 8.94 -0.57 -2.59
CA TYR A 391 9.95 -0.45 -1.54
C TYR A 391 10.33 -1.82 -0.97
N GLN A 392 10.64 -1.87 0.33
CA GLN A 392 10.73 -3.09 1.10
C GLN A 392 9.77 -2.99 2.30
N VAL A 393 9.53 -4.12 2.97
CA VAL A 393 8.63 -4.18 4.12
C VAL A 393 9.38 -4.68 5.34
N ARG A 394 9.25 -4.01 6.48
CA ARG A 394 9.87 -4.41 7.75
C ARG A 394 8.81 -4.68 8.80
N CYS A 395 8.88 -5.87 9.40
CA CYS A 395 8.00 -6.29 10.47
C CYS A 395 8.82 -6.32 11.76
N LEU A 396 8.49 -5.43 12.71
CA LEU A 396 9.16 -5.37 14.00
C LEU A 396 8.74 -6.54 14.89
N PHE A 397 9.64 -6.96 15.78
CA PHE A 397 9.29 -7.77 16.93
C PHE A 397 8.81 -6.88 18.07
N GLN A 398 7.86 -7.33 18.90
CA GLN A 398 7.47 -6.57 20.09
C GLN A 398 8.65 -6.44 21.07
N SER A 399 9.39 -7.53 21.27
CA SER A 399 10.62 -7.56 22.05
C SER A 399 11.80 -7.93 21.15
N PRO A 400 12.85 -7.11 21.05
CA PRO A 400 14.01 -7.43 20.23
C PRO A 400 14.78 -8.61 20.82
N LEU A 401 15.46 -9.36 19.97
CA LEU A 401 16.22 -10.54 20.36
C LEU A 401 17.72 -10.28 20.26
N PHE A 402 18.45 -10.45 21.35
CA PHE A 402 19.91 -10.38 21.30
C PHE A 402 20.49 -11.68 20.72
N ALA A 403 21.27 -11.57 19.65
CA ALA A 403 22.00 -12.68 19.04
C ALA A 403 23.46 -12.31 18.83
N LYS A 404 24.36 -13.27 18.98
CA LYS A 404 25.80 -13.11 18.67
C LYS A 404 26.08 -13.62 17.26
N ALA A 405 27.12 -13.09 16.62
CA ALA A 405 27.63 -13.69 15.40
C ALA A 405 27.95 -15.18 15.63
N GLY A 406 27.49 -16.04 14.71
CA GLY A 406 27.54 -17.49 14.83
C GLY A 406 26.34 -18.13 15.54
N ASP A 407 25.51 -17.37 16.25
CA ASP A 407 24.22 -17.86 16.76
C ASP A 407 23.26 -18.16 15.59
N THR A 408 22.21 -18.92 15.87
CA THR A 408 21.16 -19.22 14.92
C THR A 408 19.84 -18.60 15.39
N LEU A 409 19.16 -17.87 14.50
CA LEU A 409 17.80 -17.38 14.71
C LEU A 409 16.84 -18.23 13.85
N SER A 410 15.99 -19.04 14.49
CA SER A 410 15.05 -19.93 13.80
C SER A 410 13.59 -19.57 14.11
N GLY A 411 12.68 -19.95 13.22
CA GLY A 411 11.27 -19.62 13.40
C GLY A 411 10.42 -19.82 12.16
N THR A 412 9.22 -19.24 12.20
CA THR A 412 8.24 -19.33 11.12
C THR A 412 7.57 -17.98 10.91
N CYS A 413 7.45 -17.57 9.65
CA CYS A 413 6.54 -16.52 9.21
C CYS A 413 5.31 -17.19 8.57
N LEU A 414 4.13 -16.94 9.14
CA LEU A 414 2.86 -17.50 8.68
C LEU A 414 1.98 -16.37 8.19
N LEU A 415 1.59 -16.41 6.92
CA LEU A 415 0.63 -15.49 6.33
C LEU A 415 -0.72 -16.20 6.16
N ILE A 416 -1.77 -15.64 6.75
CA ILE A 416 -3.13 -16.15 6.62
C ILE A 416 -3.98 -15.12 5.89
N ALA A 417 -4.56 -15.51 4.76
CA ALA A 417 -5.38 -14.64 3.95
C ALA A 417 -6.64 -14.20 4.72
N ASN A 418 -6.94 -12.89 4.69
CA ASN A 418 -8.13 -12.31 5.30
C ASN A 418 -9.08 -11.74 4.23
N LYS A 419 -10.32 -11.44 4.62
CA LYS A 419 -11.38 -10.99 3.70
C LYS A 419 -11.22 -9.55 3.20
N ARG A 420 -10.24 -8.80 3.70
CA ARG A 420 -9.95 -7.40 3.33
C ARG A 420 -8.89 -7.29 2.23
N GLN A 421 -8.74 -8.35 1.43
CA GLN A 421 -7.75 -8.47 0.36
C GLN A 421 -6.31 -8.35 0.86
N SER A 422 -6.01 -8.92 2.04
CA SER A 422 -4.67 -8.86 2.62
C SER A 422 -4.40 -10.08 3.49
N TYR A 423 -3.34 -10.04 4.29
CA TYR A 423 -2.88 -11.12 5.14
C TYR A 423 -2.70 -10.68 6.59
N ASP A 424 -3.11 -11.55 7.49
CA ASP A 424 -2.69 -11.51 8.88
C ASP A 424 -1.34 -12.24 8.96
N ILE A 425 -0.29 -11.57 9.44
CA ILE A 425 1.07 -12.10 9.46
C ILE A 425 1.43 -12.45 10.90
N SER A 426 1.72 -13.72 11.17
CA SER A 426 2.27 -14.18 12.44
C SER A 426 3.73 -14.55 12.27
N ILE A 427 4.61 -13.85 12.99
CA ILE A 427 6.04 -14.14 13.00
C ILE A 427 6.43 -14.63 14.38
N VAL A 428 7.08 -15.78 14.44
CA VAL A 428 7.67 -16.32 15.67
C VAL A 428 9.14 -16.59 15.40
N ALA A 429 10.02 -16.07 16.24
CA ALA A 429 11.47 -16.25 16.13
C ALA A 429 12.09 -16.60 17.49
N GLN A 430 13.13 -17.41 17.49
CA GLN A 430 13.92 -17.75 18.66
C GLN A 430 15.40 -17.78 18.34
N VAL A 431 16.23 -17.36 19.30
CA VAL A 431 17.68 -17.55 19.25
C VAL A 431 18.00 -18.91 19.84
N ASP A 432 18.40 -19.87 19.00
CA ASP A 432 18.51 -21.30 19.35
C ASP A 432 19.43 -21.54 20.55
N GLN A 433 20.52 -20.78 20.68
CA GLN A 433 21.51 -20.94 21.75
C GLN A 433 21.04 -20.41 23.11
N THR A 434 20.11 -19.47 23.15
CA THR A 434 19.65 -18.85 24.41
C THR A 434 18.22 -19.23 24.78
N GLY A 435 17.44 -19.75 23.82
CA GLY A 435 16.00 -19.96 23.99
C GLY A 435 15.18 -18.67 24.04
N SER A 436 15.80 -17.50 23.88
CA SER A 436 15.09 -16.21 23.85
C SER A 436 14.16 -16.18 22.65
N LYS A 437 12.88 -15.92 22.90
CA LYS A 437 11.81 -15.99 21.91
C LYS A 437 11.07 -14.67 21.82
N SER A 438 10.69 -14.31 20.61
CA SER A 438 9.82 -13.17 20.33
C SER A 438 8.80 -13.56 19.28
N SER A 439 7.66 -12.87 19.30
CA SER A 439 6.62 -13.03 18.31
C SER A 439 5.92 -11.71 18.05
N ASN A 440 5.31 -11.60 16.88
CA ASN A 440 4.41 -10.49 16.58
C ASN A 440 3.30 -10.95 15.62
N LEU A 441 2.16 -10.28 15.71
CA LEU A 441 1.05 -10.41 14.79
C LEU A 441 0.89 -9.06 14.07
N LEU A 442 0.90 -9.05 12.74
CA LEU A 442 0.81 -7.83 11.95
C LEU A 442 -0.37 -7.90 10.98
N ASP A 443 -0.92 -6.73 10.65
CA ASP A 443 -1.99 -6.59 9.66
C ASP A 443 -1.44 -5.91 8.41
N LEU A 444 -1.24 -6.67 7.33
CA LEU A 444 -0.70 -6.14 6.07
C LEU A 444 -1.68 -5.19 5.37
N LYS A 445 -2.95 -5.13 5.80
CA LYS A 445 -3.92 -4.16 5.27
C LYS A 445 -3.64 -2.74 5.74
N ASN A 446 -2.94 -2.57 6.87
CA ASN A 446 -2.67 -1.27 7.47
C ASN A 446 -1.16 -0.99 7.61
N PRO A 447 -0.42 -0.89 6.49
CA PRO A 447 1.01 -0.58 6.53
C PRO A 447 1.27 0.88 6.93
N PHE A 448 2.39 1.10 7.61
CA PHE A 448 2.91 2.44 7.89
C PHE A 448 3.92 2.84 6.80
N PHE A 449 3.57 3.82 5.98
CA PHE A 449 4.46 4.39 4.98
C PHE A 449 5.44 5.37 5.61
N ARG A 450 6.73 4.99 5.64
CA ARG A 450 7.79 5.76 6.31
C ARG A 450 8.77 6.45 5.35
N TYR A 451 8.70 6.14 4.06
CA TYR A 451 9.63 6.71 3.09
C TYR A 451 9.49 8.24 2.97
N THR A 452 10.58 8.97 3.20
CA THR A 452 10.65 10.44 3.14
C THR A 452 11.56 10.96 2.02
N GLY A 453 12.19 10.07 1.24
CA GLY A 453 13.20 10.43 0.24
C GLY A 453 14.62 10.65 0.78
N THR A 454 14.81 10.65 2.11
CA THR A 454 16.15 10.77 2.71
C THR A 454 16.98 9.51 2.53
N THR A 455 18.27 9.65 2.25
CA THR A 455 19.19 8.52 2.13
C THR A 455 19.21 7.70 3.42
N PRO A 456 18.99 6.37 3.36
CA PRO A 456 19.08 5.52 4.53
C PRO A 456 20.46 5.59 5.19
N SER A 457 20.48 5.63 6.52
CA SER A 457 21.71 5.63 7.29
C SER A 457 22.17 4.20 7.59
N PRO A 458 23.48 3.91 7.54
CA PRO A 458 23.99 2.63 7.98
C PRO A 458 23.99 2.51 9.51
N PRO A 459 24.21 1.29 10.05
CA PRO A 459 24.38 1.13 11.48
C PRO A 459 25.48 2.05 12.04
N PRO A 460 25.28 2.67 13.21
CA PRO A 460 26.31 3.49 13.86
C PRO A 460 27.65 2.76 13.96
N GLY A 461 28.74 3.47 13.70
CA GLY A 461 30.10 2.89 13.70
C GLY A 461 30.51 2.16 12.41
N SER A 462 29.65 2.13 11.39
CA SER A 462 29.94 1.46 10.10
C SER A 462 30.61 2.36 9.06
N HIS A 463 31.25 3.45 9.49
CA HIS A 463 31.96 4.38 8.60
C HIS A 463 33.44 3.99 8.51
N TYR A 464 33.93 3.74 7.29
CA TYR A 464 35.34 3.42 7.02
C TYR A 464 36.21 4.66 6.81
N THR A 465 35.58 5.83 6.71
CA THR A 465 36.23 7.15 6.69
C THR A 465 35.64 7.99 7.81
N SER A 466 36.45 8.90 8.36
CA SER A 466 35.98 9.81 9.42
C SER A 466 34.78 10.63 8.90
N PRO A 467 33.59 10.53 9.52
CA PRO A 467 32.46 11.37 9.13
C PRO A 467 32.78 12.86 9.24
N SER A 468 33.63 13.23 10.22
CA SER A 468 34.13 14.59 10.40
C SER A 468 35.02 15.05 9.24
N GLU A 469 35.84 14.18 8.66
CA GLU A 469 36.64 14.51 7.47
C GLU A 469 35.78 14.56 6.20
N ASN A 470 34.76 13.70 6.13
CA ASN A 470 33.85 13.67 4.99
C ASN A 470 32.98 14.94 4.92
N MET A 471 32.61 15.53 6.07
CA MET A 471 31.95 16.84 6.17
C MET A 471 32.76 17.92 5.46
N TRP A 472 34.08 17.96 5.64
CA TRP A 472 34.95 18.96 4.99
C TRP A 472 35.13 18.69 3.50
N ASN A 473 35.19 17.42 3.08
CA ASN A 473 35.34 17.05 1.67
C ASN A 473 34.07 17.28 0.83
N THR A 474 32.88 17.19 1.43
CA THR A 474 31.61 17.56 0.77
C THR A 474 31.27 19.05 0.94
N GLY A 475 32.09 19.81 1.66
CA GLY A 475 31.79 21.14 2.17
C GLY A 475 32.24 22.35 1.37
N SER A 476 32.43 22.25 0.05
CA SER A 476 32.69 23.43 -0.80
C SER A 476 31.42 24.16 -1.25
N SER A 477 30.26 23.92 -0.61
CA SER A 477 28.99 24.60 -0.92
C SER A 477 28.15 24.96 0.32
N TYR A 478 28.77 25.12 1.48
CA TYR A 478 28.09 25.64 2.66
C TYR A 478 27.89 27.15 2.56
N ASN A 479 26.75 27.56 2.00
CA ASN A 479 26.29 28.95 2.01
C ASN A 479 25.68 29.26 3.39
N MET A 480 26.29 30.19 4.12
CA MET A 480 26.00 30.54 5.52
C MET A 480 24.73 31.41 5.68
N SER A 481 23.73 31.22 4.82
CA SER A 481 22.47 31.98 4.79
C SER A 481 21.22 31.14 5.02
N SER A 482 21.36 29.82 5.20
CA SER A 482 20.24 28.91 5.42
C SER A 482 20.52 28.08 6.67
N GLY A 483 19.91 28.45 7.80
CA GLY A 483 20.04 27.70 9.05
C GLY A 483 19.55 26.26 8.85
N MET A 484 20.41 25.28 9.10
CA MET A 484 19.98 23.89 9.25
C MET A 484 19.39 23.68 10.64
N ALA A 485 18.19 23.12 10.69
CA ALA A 485 17.66 22.47 11.87
C ALA A 485 18.50 21.21 12.16
N VAL A 486 19.19 21.20 13.29
CA VAL A 486 19.84 20.01 13.83
C VAL A 486 18.75 19.10 14.39
N ALA A 487 18.59 17.91 13.82
CA ALA A 487 17.70 16.90 14.36
C ALA A 487 18.22 16.45 15.74
N GLY A 488 17.47 16.75 16.80
CA GLY A 488 17.81 16.34 18.17
C GLY A 488 17.51 17.33 19.30
N MET A 489 17.03 18.54 19.01
CA MET A 489 16.54 19.48 20.03
C MET A 489 15.04 19.72 19.87
N PRO A 490 14.25 19.73 20.96
CA PRO A 490 12.86 20.16 20.87
C PRO A 490 12.86 21.61 20.41
N ALA A 491 12.04 21.92 19.40
CA ALA A 491 11.79 23.29 18.98
C ALA A 491 11.28 24.05 20.20
N ALA A 492 12.14 24.89 20.78
CA ALA A 492 11.73 25.88 21.74
C ALA A 492 10.74 26.80 21.02
N TYR A 493 9.57 26.98 21.63
CA TYR A 493 8.56 27.93 21.19
C TYR A 493 9.22 29.28 20.86
N ASP A 494 9.08 29.72 19.62
CA ASP A 494 9.51 31.02 19.16
C ASP A 494 8.67 32.10 19.88
N LEU A 495 9.27 32.72 20.90
CA LEU A 495 8.68 33.81 21.67
C LEU A 495 9.17 35.17 21.15
N SER A 496 9.28 35.34 19.82
CA SER A 496 9.71 36.61 19.20
C SER A 496 8.60 37.65 19.01
N SER A 497 7.40 37.46 19.57
CA SER A 497 6.29 38.44 19.48
C SER A 497 6.06 39.28 20.74
N VAL A 498 6.94 39.23 21.74
CA VAL A 498 6.82 40.09 22.93
C VAL A 498 8.20 40.66 23.29
N ILE A 499 8.23 41.96 23.57
CA ILE A 499 9.40 42.81 23.90
C ILE A 499 9.94 43.60 22.69
N ALA A 500 9.08 44.45 22.14
CA ALA A 500 9.49 45.80 21.82
C ALA A 500 9.49 46.61 23.14
N GLY A 501 10.64 47.20 23.50
CA GLY A 501 10.75 48.22 24.54
C GLY A 501 11.53 47.80 25.77
N GLY A 502 12.69 48.42 26.00
CA GLY A 502 13.35 48.40 27.31
C GLY A 502 14.86 48.33 27.24
N SER A 503 15.49 49.49 27.24
CA SER A 503 16.92 49.76 27.38
C SER A 503 17.57 49.21 28.66
N ASN A 504 18.89 49.00 28.57
CA ASN A 504 19.92 48.90 29.60
C ASN A 504 20.48 47.49 29.93
N VAL A 505 21.74 47.36 29.54
CA VAL A 505 22.69 46.29 29.84
C VAL A 505 23.28 46.48 31.24
N GLY A 506 23.40 45.37 31.96
CA GLY A 506 24.32 45.21 33.08
C GLY A 506 23.82 44.15 34.06
N HIS A 507 24.55 43.04 34.21
CA HIS A 507 25.08 42.50 35.47
C HIS A 507 25.75 41.13 35.24
N ASN A 508 27.00 41.03 35.70
CA ASN A 508 27.77 39.80 35.88
C ASN A 508 27.07 38.82 36.84
N ASN A 509 27.31 37.52 36.68
CA ASN A 509 27.75 36.66 37.78
C ASN A 509 28.28 35.30 37.29
N LEU A 510 29.61 35.13 37.43
CA LEU A 510 30.32 33.86 37.54
C LEU A 510 30.02 33.21 38.91
N ILE A 511 29.95 31.87 38.95
CA ILE A 511 30.06 31.09 40.19
C ILE A 511 31.32 30.21 40.07
N PRO A 512 32.31 30.33 40.97
CA PRO A 512 33.50 29.47 40.99
C PRO A 512 33.31 28.27 41.93
N LEU A 513 33.72 27.08 41.48
CA LEU A 513 33.91 25.91 42.33
C LEU A 513 35.35 25.89 42.85
N ALA A 514 35.49 26.11 44.17
CA ALA A 514 36.74 26.04 44.90
C ALA A 514 37.13 24.59 45.23
N ALA A 515 38.45 24.38 45.24
CA ALA A 515 39.17 23.14 45.49
C ALA A 515 39.08 22.65 46.95
N ASN A 516 39.34 21.35 47.13
CA ASN A 516 40.12 20.91 48.29
C ASN A 516 41.11 19.80 47.89
N THR A 517 42.27 19.89 48.52
CA THR A 517 43.58 19.37 48.12
C THR A 517 43.90 17.95 48.58
N GLY A 518 44.79 17.28 47.84
CA GLY A 518 45.55 16.11 48.31
C GLY A 518 46.67 15.74 47.33
N ILE A 519 47.86 16.32 47.53
CA ILE A 519 49.10 16.05 46.77
C ILE A 519 49.85 14.90 47.44
N VAL A 520 50.29 13.89 46.68
CA VAL A 520 51.55 13.17 46.92
C VAL A 520 52.22 12.89 45.57
N ASN A 521 53.53 13.15 45.54
CA ASN A 521 54.42 13.32 44.41
C ASN A 521 55.32 12.08 44.27
N HIS A 522 55.59 11.56 43.06
CA HIS A 522 56.86 10.89 42.74
C HIS A 522 57.15 10.90 41.22
N THR A 523 58.37 11.34 40.92
CA THR A 523 59.11 11.47 39.66
C THR A 523 59.46 10.14 38.97
N HIS A 524 59.55 10.10 37.63
CA HIS A 524 60.73 9.65 36.86
C HIS A 524 60.54 9.64 35.31
N SER A 525 61.41 10.42 34.67
CA SER A 525 62.00 10.45 33.32
C SER A 525 61.95 9.19 32.42
N ARG A 526 61.62 9.32 31.11
CA ARG A 526 62.56 9.46 29.95
C ARG A 526 61.91 9.17 28.57
N MET A 527 62.51 9.83 27.58
CA MET A 527 62.24 9.90 26.14
C MET A 527 62.98 8.80 25.36
N GLY A 528 62.45 8.38 24.20
CA GLY A 528 63.13 7.46 23.28
C GLY A 528 62.49 7.44 21.88
N SER A 529 63.02 8.28 21.00
CA SER A 529 62.77 8.38 19.56
C SER A 529 63.70 7.45 18.76
N ILE A 530 63.20 6.84 17.66
CA ILE A 530 64.04 6.33 16.56
C ILE A 530 63.43 6.80 15.23
N MET A 531 64.24 7.49 14.43
CA MET A 531 63.99 7.84 13.02
C MET A 531 64.77 6.89 12.11
N SER A 532 64.28 6.67 10.88
CA SER A 532 65.11 6.32 9.72
C SER A 532 64.47 6.85 8.42
N THR A 533 65.14 7.85 7.81
CA THR A 533 65.42 8.07 6.36
C THR A 533 64.38 7.61 5.32
N GLY A 534 63.85 8.37 4.35
CA GLY A 534 64.29 9.60 3.67
C GLY A 534 64.89 9.29 2.30
N ILE A 535 64.13 9.39 1.19
CA ILE A 535 64.60 9.73 -0.19
C ILE A 535 63.46 10.48 -0.93
N VAL A 536 63.84 11.53 -1.65
CA VAL A 536 63.03 12.50 -2.42
C VAL A 536 63.38 12.41 -3.92
N GLN A 537 62.50 12.99 -4.75
CA GLN A 537 62.64 13.44 -6.17
C GLN A 537 62.13 12.45 -7.22
N GLY A 538 61.40 12.86 -8.28
CA GLY A 538 61.09 14.20 -8.78
C GLY A 538 60.22 14.11 -10.03
N SER A 539 59.68 15.27 -10.42
CA SER A 539 58.71 15.56 -11.48
C SER A 539 59.28 15.65 -12.90
N SER A 540 58.46 15.32 -13.91
CA SER A 540 58.30 15.91 -15.28
C SER A 540 57.81 14.79 -16.23
N GLY A 541 56.76 14.88 -17.04
CA GLY A 541 56.34 15.93 -17.96
C GLY A 541 56.47 15.39 -19.41
N GLY A 542 55.39 15.28 -20.19
CA GLY A 542 55.46 14.93 -21.61
C GLY A 542 54.19 14.34 -22.23
N GLN A 543 53.57 15.09 -23.15
CA GLN A 543 52.36 14.78 -23.95
C GLN A 543 52.60 13.74 -25.07
N SER A 544 51.56 13.02 -25.51
CA SER A 544 50.89 13.18 -26.84
C SER A 544 50.20 11.91 -27.39
N GLY A 545 49.08 12.13 -28.09
CA GLY A 545 48.34 11.19 -28.96
C GLY A 545 47.13 10.52 -28.29
N GLY A 546 45.87 10.63 -28.70
CA GLY A 546 45.26 11.04 -29.97
C GLY A 546 44.25 9.95 -30.40
N GLY A 547 42.95 10.15 -30.17
CA GLY A 547 41.91 9.19 -30.55
C GLY A 547 40.50 9.72 -30.28
N SER A 548 39.83 10.13 -31.36
CA SER A 548 38.51 10.75 -31.42
C SER A 548 37.35 9.76 -31.30
N SER A 549 36.31 10.09 -30.52
CA SER A 549 34.92 9.84 -30.90
C SER A 549 33.98 10.81 -30.18
N ALA A 550 32.97 11.28 -30.91
CA ALA A 550 32.09 12.38 -30.57
C ALA A 550 30.88 11.92 -29.73
N HIS A 551 30.56 12.66 -28.67
CA HIS A 551 29.21 12.69 -28.10
C HIS A 551 28.77 14.13 -27.84
N TYR A 552 27.61 14.49 -28.41
CA TYR A 552 26.91 15.75 -28.20
C TYR A 552 26.34 15.85 -26.77
N PRO A 553 26.26 17.05 -26.18
CA PRO A 553 25.71 17.26 -24.84
C PRO A 553 24.20 17.54 -24.91
N LEU A 554 23.43 16.95 -24.00
CA LEU A 554 22.06 17.41 -23.70
C LEU A 554 21.96 17.64 -22.19
N ASN A 555 22.15 18.91 -21.82
CA ASN A 555 21.69 19.48 -20.56
C ASN A 555 20.17 19.64 -20.64
N SER A 556 19.43 19.11 -19.67
CA SER A 556 18.26 19.77 -19.10
C SER A 556 17.87 19.10 -17.78
N GLN A 557 18.47 19.59 -16.69
CA GLN A 557 17.90 19.46 -15.36
C GLN A 557 16.57 20.24 -15.35
N PHE A 558 15.46 19.54 -15.13
CA PHE A 558 14.23 20.14 -14.64
C PHE A 558 13.99 19.64 -13.22
N THR A 559 14.28 20.51 -12.27
CA THR A 559 13.93 20.39 -10.86
C THR A 559 12.45 20.72 -10.71
N MET A 560 11.63 19.80 -10.21
CA MET A 560 10.28 20.10 -9.73
C MET A 560 10.11 19.53 -8.32
N GLY A 561 10.38 20.40 -7.34
CA GLY A 561 9.88 20.22 -5.99
C GLY A 561 8.42 20.67 -5.94
N GLY A 562 7.51 19.74 -5.67
CA GLY A 562 6.14 20.02 -5.26
C GLY A 562 5.94 19.55 -3.82
N PRO A 563 5.20 20.28 -2.97
CA PRO A 563 4.99 19.88 -1.58
C PRO A 563 4.13 18.61 -1.49
N PRO A 564 4.37 17.73 -0.50
CA PRO A 564 3.49 16.59 -0.23
C PRO A 564 2.11 17.08 0.21
N ILE A 565 1.07 16.62 -0.48
CA ILE A 565 -0.32 16.91 -0.13
C ILE A 565 -0.68 16.10 1.11
N SER A 566 -0.90 16.80 2.21
CA SER A 566 -1.44 16.28 3.46
C SER A 566 -2.88 15.77 3.25
N MET A 567 -3.12 14.50 3.57
CA MET A 567 -4.45 13.92 3.70
C MET A 567 -5.07 14.34 5.05
N ALA A 568 -5.47 15.61 5.15
CA ALA A 568 -6.36 16.10 6.18
C ALA A 568 -7.04 17.39 5.67
N SER A 569 -8.21 17.27 5.07
CA SER A 569 -9.08 18.43 4.86
C SER A 569 -9.76 18.78 6.19
N PRO A 570 -9.58 19.99 6.74
CA PRO A 570 -10.42 20.46 7.84
C PRO A 570 -11.81 20.79 7.29
N MET A 571 -12.85 20.16 7.82
CA MET A 571 -14.23 20.62 7.64
C MET A 571 -14.36 22.03 8.23
N SER A 572 -14.61 23.02 7.36
CA SER A 572 -15.03 24.35 7.77
C SER A 572 -16.47 24.29 8.28
N ILE A 573 -16.66 24.33 9.59
CA ILE A 573 -17.97 24.54 10.20
C ILE A 573 -18.25 26.06 10.14
N THR A 574 -19.22 26.46 9.31
CA THR A 574 -19.81 27.79 9.37
C THR A 574 -20.58 27.94 10.69
N THR A 575 -20.05 28.74 11.60
CA THR A 575 -20.71 29.14 12.84
C THR A 575 -21.86 30.11 12.55
N ASN A 576 -23.08 29.60 12.47
CA ASN A 576 -24.28 30.41 12.64
C ASN A 576 -24.55 30.59 14.13
N THR A 577 -24.36 31.82 14.59
CA THR A 577 -24.65 32.31 15.93
C THR A 577 -26.16 32.23 16.18
N MET A 578 -26.60 31.47 17.18
CA MET A 578 -27.93 31.59 17.78
C MET A 578 -27.77 31.80 19.27
N HIS A 579 -27.98 33.06 19.67
CA HIS A 579 -28.17 33.47 21.06
C HIS A 579 -29.41 32.79 21.63
N TYR A 580 -29.27 32.15 22.78
CA TYR A 580 -30.34 32.11 23.79
C TYR A 580 -29.72 32.47 25.13
N GLY A 581 -30.15 33.63 25.63
CA GLY A 581 -29.90 34.07 27.00
C GLY A 581 -31.01 33.59 27.91
N SER A 582 -30.61 33.08 29.06
CA SER A 582 -31.13 33.39 30.41
C SER A 582 -30.44 32.44 31.38
#